data_AF-A0A942GMK1-F1
#
_entry.id   AF-A0A942GMK1-F1
#
_cell.length_a   1.000
_cell.length_b   1.000
_cell.length_c   1.000
_cell.angle_alpha   90.00
_cell.angle_beta   90.00
_cell.angle_gamma   90.00
#
_symmetry.space_group_name_H-M   'P 1'
#
loop_
_entity.id
_entity.type
_entity.pdbx_description
1 polymer ?
#
loop_
_entity_poly.entity_id
_entity_poly.type
_entity_poly.pdbx_seq_one_letter_code
_entity_poly.pdbx_strand_id
1 'polypeptide(L)'
;MPVKLILVLAFALIVALFAVQNALLVDITFLGFGLVAVPLSAVIIGMLAIGVLLGVVFSAPSILGKSKRVRELEAEIKKRGEELTKKDQQIKSLENKPETKLESTEAV
;
A
#
# COMPACT_ATOMS: atom_id res chain seq x y z
N MET A 1 22.23 0.77 -5.32
CA MET A 1 22.43 -0.45 -4.52
C MET A 1 22.47 -1.67 -5.44
N PRO A 2 23.66 -2.07 -5.94
CA PRO A 2 23.84 -3.19 -6.87
C PRO A 2 23.53 -4.58 -6.26
N VAL A 3 23.52 -4.68 -4.93
CA VAL A 3 23.29 -5.93 -4.18
C VAL A 3 21.98 -6.62 -4.55
N LYS A 4 20.90 -5.85 -4.80
CA LYS A 4 19.60 -6.41 -5.23
C LYS A 4 19.70 -7.14 -6.57
N LEU A 5 20.45 -6.56 -7.52
CA LEU A 5 20.65 -7.15 -8.84
C LEU A 5 21.46 -8.44 -8.75
N ILE A 6 22.52 -8.45 -7.92
CA ILE A 6 23.34 -9.63 -7.67
C ILE A 6 22.49 -10.75 -7.06
N LEU A 7 21.61 -10.44 -6.09
CA LEU A 7 20.69 -11.42 -5.50
C LEU A 7 19.71 -12.00 -6.51
N VAL A 8 19.12 -11.16 -7.37
CA VAL A 8 18.19 -11.62 -8.41
C VAL A 8 18.92 -12.52 -9.41
N LEU A 9 20.15 -12.17 -9.80
CA LEU A 9 20.94 -12.98 -10.72
C LEU A 9 21.34 -14.32 -10.09
N ALA A 10 21.78 -14.33 -8.83
CA ALA A 10 22.09 -15.55 -8.10
C ALA A 10 20.86 -16.47 -7.99
N PHE A 11 19.69 -15.88 -7.68
CA PHE A 11 18.43 -16.63 -7.65
C PHE A 11 18.07 -17.21 -9.03
N ALA A 12 18.21 -16.42 -10.10
CA ALA A 12 17.97 -16.89 -11.46
C ALA A 12 18.89 -18.07 -11.85
N LEU A 13 20.17 -18.03 -11.43
CA LEU A 13 21.10 -19.15 -11.63
C LEU A 13 20.67 -20.41 -10.87
N ILE A 14 20.20 -20.28 -9.63
CA ILE A 14 19.67 -21.41 -8.85
C ILE A 14 18.45 -22.03 -9.55
N VAL A 15 17.53 -21.21 -10.05
CA VAL A 15 16.34 -21.68 -10.79
C VAL A 15 16.76 -22.37 -12.09
N ALA A 16 17.73 -21.83 -12.82
CA ALA A 16 18.25 -22.45 -14.04
C ALA A 16 18.91 -23.81 -13.75
N LEU A 17 19.73 -23.89 -12.69
CA LEU A 17 20.35 -25.15 -12.25
C LEU A 17 19.29 -26.18 -11.85
N PHE A 18 18.25 -25.75 -11.13
CA PHE A 18 17.13 -26.60 -10.78
C PHE A 18 16.43 -27.14 -12.03
N ALA A 19 16.18 -26.29 -13.03
CA ALA A 19 15.53 -26.70 -14.27
C ALA A 19 16.36 -27.69 -15.09
N VAL A 20 17.68 -27.50 -15.17
CA VAL A 20 18.60 -28.39 -15.90
C VAL A 20 18.72 -29.75 -15.18
N GLN A 21 18.90 -29.75 -13.85
CA GLN A 21 19.06 -30.99 -13.09
C GLN A 21 17.75 -31.78 -12.96
N ASN A 22 16.60 -31.11 -13.02
CA ASN A 22 15.28 -31.72 -12.94
C ASN A 22 14.54 -31.63 -14.29
N ALA A 23 15.25 -31.92 -15.38
CA ALA A 23 14.69 -31.95 -16.74
C ALA A 23 13.76 -33.16 -16.99
N LEU A 24 13.16 -33.72 -15.93
CA LEU A 24 12.17 -34.77 -16.02
C LEU A 24 10.93 -34.25 -16.74
N LEU A 25 10.46 -35.04 -17.70
CA LEU A 25 9.24 -34.76 -18.45
C LEU A 25 8.07 -35.46 -17.75
N VAL A 26 6.97 -34.74 -17.60
CA VAL A 26 5.75 -35.23 -16.95
C VAL A 26 4.55 -35.00 -17.85
N ASP A 27 3.58 -35.91 -17.76
CA ASP A 27 2.29 -35.76 -18.40
C ASP A 27 1.33 -35.09 -17.41
N ILE A 28 0.61 -34.08 -17.90
CA ILE A 28 -0.30 -33.26 -17.11
C ILE A 28 -1.70 -33.46 -17.66
N THR A 29 -2.64 -33.79 -16.79
CA THR A 29 -4.07 -33.72 -17.08
C THR A 29 -4.67 -32.60 -16.24
N PHE A 30 -5.23 -31.58 -16.88
CA PHE A 30 -5.77 -30.41 -16.22
C PHE A 30 -7.06 -29.93 -16.89
N LEU A 31 -8.16 -29.86 -16.13
CA LEU A 31 -9.46 -29.37 -16.61
C LEU A 31 -9.93 -30.01 -17.95
N GLY A 32 -9.65 -31.29 -18.14
CA GLY A 32 -10.00 -32.03 -19.36
C GLY A 32 -8.99 -31.91 -20.52
N PHE A 33 -7.94 -31.10 -20.37
CA PHE A 33 -6.85 -30.99 -21.34
C PHE A 33 -5.64 -31.79 -20.87
N GLY A 34 -5.03 -32.52 -21.79
CA GLY A 34 -3.79 -33.26 -21.57
C GLY A 34 -2.61 -32.55 -22.24
N LEU A 35 -1.51 -32.36 -21.51
CA LEU A 35 -0.21 -32.00 -22.06
C LEU A 35 0.76 -33.14 -21.80
N VAL A 36 1.43 -33.60 -22.85
CA VAL A 36 2.36 -34.73 -22.79
C VAL A 36 3.78 -34.22 -22.77
N ALA A 37 4.65 -34.89 -22.01
CA ALA A 37 6.08 -34.65 -21.99
C ALA A 37 6.47 -33.18 -21.71
N VAL A 38 5.87 -32.58 -20.68
CA VAL A 38 6.18 -31.20 -20.25
C VAL A 38 7.30 -31.22 -19.21
N PRO A 39 8.31 -30.35 -19.28
CA PRO A 39 9.33 -30.25 -18.25
C PRO A 39 8.73 -29.93 -16.88
N LEU A 40 9.01 -30.75 -15.87
CA LEU A 40 8.50 -30.57 -14.50
C LEU A 40 8.77 -29.17 -13.93
N SER A 41 9.97 -28.65 -14.20
CA SER A 41 10.37 -27.30 -13.81
C SER A 41 9.46 -26.21 -14.40
N ALA A 42 9.03 -26.33 -15.65
CA ALA A 42 8.12 -25.40 -16.29
C ALA A 42 6.74 -25.41 -15.63
N VAL A 43 6.26 -26.59 -15.22
CA VAL A 43 4.98 -26.75 -14.50
C VAL A 43 5.03 -26.03 -13.15
N ILE A 44 6.07 -26.29 -12.36
CA ILE A 44 6.24 -25.71 -11.02
C ILE A 44 6.37 -24.19 -11.11
N ILE A 45 7.23 -23.68 -11.99
CA ILE A 45 7.44 -22.24 -12.17
C ILE A 45 6.15 -21.57 -12.69
N GLY A 46 5.48 -22.19 -13.67
CA GLY A 46 4.22 -21.67 -14.22
C GLY A 46 3.13 -21.57 -13.16
N MET A 47 2.93 -22.63 -12.38
CA MET A 47 1.90 -22.65 -11.34
C MET A 47 2.22 -21.70 -10.18
N LEU A 48 3.49 -21.57 -9.80
CA LEU A 48 3.94 -20.57 -8.84
C LEU A 48 3.65 -19.15 -9.35
N ALA A 49 3.96 -18.87 -10.62
CA ALA A 49 3.71 -17.57 -11.23
C ALA A 49 2.21 -17.24 -11.27
N ILE A 50 1.35 -18.21 -11.62
CA ILE A 50 -0.10 -18.07 -11.56
C ILE A 50 -0.55 -17.77 -10.13
N GLY A 51 -0.05 -18.50 -9.13
CA GLY A 51 -0.37 -18.27 -7.72
C GLY A 51 -0.03 -16.85 -7.25
N VAL A 52 1.16 -16.35 -7.62
CA VAL A 52 1.56 -14.97 -7.34
C VAL A 52 0.65 -13.96 -8.04
N LEU A 53 0.35 -14.19 -9.33
CA LEU A 53 -0.53 -13.31 -10.10
C LEU A 53 -1.93 -13.22 -9.47
N LEU A 54 -2.52 -14.37 -9.11
CA LEU A 54 -3.78 -14.43 -8.39
C LEU A 54 -3.69 -13.69 -7.05
N GLY A 55 -2.63 -13.91 -6.27
CA GLY A 55 -2.41 -13.18 -5.01
C GLY A 55 -2.39 -11.67 -5.18
N VAL A 56 -1.76 -11.16 -6.24
CA VAL A 56 -1.77 -9.73 -6.59
C VAL A 56 -3.17 -9.26 -6.96
N VAL A 57 -3.88 -9.99 -7.82
CA VAL A 57 -5.24 -9.64 -8.25
C VAL A 57 -6.21 -9.60 -7.06
N PHE A 58 -6.15 -10.61 -6.17
CA PHE A 58 -7.00 -10.66 -4.98
C PHE A 58 -6.63 -9.63 -3.91
N SER A 59 -5.36 -9.22 -3.82
CA SER A 59 -4.93 -8.20 -2.86
C SER A 59 -5.13 -6.77 -3.36
N ALA A 60 -5.25 -6.54 -4.67
CA ALA A 60 -5.38 -5.22 -5.27
C ALA A 60 -6.54 -4.39 -4.67
N PRO A 61 -7.79 -4.90 -4.52
CA PRO A 61 -8.89 -4.10 -3.97
C PRO A 61 -8.61 -3.59 -2.55
N SER A 62 -7.97 -4.41 -1.72
CA SER A 62 -7.59 -4.05 -0.34
C SER A 62 -6.54 -2.94 -0.33
N ILE A 63 -5.56 -3.00 -1.22
CA ILE A 63 -4.50 -1.99 -1.35
C ILE A 63 -5.08 -0.65 -1.82
N LEU A 64 -5.95 -0.67 -2.85
CA LEU A 64 -6.59 0.55 -3.35
C LEU A 64 -7.54 1.17 -2.32
N GLY A 65 -8.30 0.34 -1.59
CA GLY A 65 -9.18 0.82 -0.52
C GLY A 65 -8.41 1.52 0.60
N LYS A 66 -7.28 0.95 1.02
CA LYS A 66 -6.41 1.54 2.04
C LYS A 66 -5.83 2.88 1.60
N SER A 67 -5.38 3.00 0.34
CA SER A 67 -4.85 4.27 -0.19
C SER A 67 -5.90 5.39 -0.18
N LYS A 68 -7.14 5.08 -0.59
CA LYS A 68 -8.26 6.03 -0.50
C LYS A 68 -8.51 6.46 0.95
N ARG A 69 -8.55 5.48 1.87
CA ARG A 69 -8.80 5.77 3.30
C ARG A 69 -7.70 6.64 3.91
N VAL A 70 -6.44 6.40 3.57
CA VAL A 70 -5.31 7.25 4.00
C VAL A 70 -5.52 8.69 3.53
N ARG A 71 -5.86 8.88 2.26
CA ARG A 71 -6.10 10.23 1.70
C ARG A 71 -7.28 10.95 2.33
N GLU A 72 -8.36 10.22 2.63
CA GLU A 72 -9.50 10.76 3.38
C GLU A 72 -9.10 11.22 4.79
N LEU A 73 -8.37 10.37 5.52
CA LEU A 73 -7.91 10.68 6.87
C LEU A 73 -6.95 11.88 6.88
N GLU A 74 -6.03 11.98 5.91
CA GLU A 74 -5.15 13.13 5.76
C GLU A 74 -5.92 14.43 5.49
N ALA A 75 -6.95 14.38 4.63
CA ALA A 75 -7.81 15.53 4.37
C ALA A 75 -8.59 15.96 5.62
N GLU A 76 -9.08 15.01 6.41
CA GLU A 76 -9.80 15.25 7.66
C GLU A 76 -8.89 15.86 8.73
N ILE A 77 -7.66 15.36 8.87
CA ILE A 77 -6.63 15.93 9.74
C ILE A 77 -6.36 17.39 9.37
N LYS A 78 -6.15 17.68 8.07
CA LYS A 78 -5.91 19.05 7.60
C LYS A 78 -7.08 19.98 7.93
N LYS A 79 -8.31 19.54 7.64
CA LYS A 79 -9.52 20.33 7.92
C LYS A 79 -9.66 20.66 9.41
N ARG A 80 -9.47 19.67 10.30
CA ARG A 80 -9.51 19.91 11.74
C ARG A 80 -8.41 20.85 12.22
N GLY A 81 -7.19 20.74 11.67
CA GLY A 81 -6.09 21.66 11.98
C GLY A 81 -6.41 23.12 11.62
N GLU A 82 -7.03 23.35 10.47
CA GLU A 82 -7.49 24.67 10.06
C GLU A 82 -8.63 25.20 10.96
N GLU A 83 -9.58 24.35 11.36
CA GLU A 83 -10.65 24.71 12.30
C GLU A 83 -10.13 25.07 13.69
N LEU A 84 -9.16 24.31 14.21
CA LEU A 84 -8.49 24.62 15.49
C LEU A 84 -7.79 25.97 15.42
N THR A 85 -7.04 26.23 14.35
CA THR A 85 -6.34 27.52 14.16
C THR A 85 -7.32 28.69 14.13
N LYS A 86 -8.46 28.54 13.46
CA LYS A 86 -9.51 29.58 13.42
C LYS A 86 -10.15 29.80 14.78
N LYS A 87 -10.42 28.73 15.54
CA LYS A 87 -10.96 28.82 16.90
C LYS A 87 -9.97 29.49 17.86
N ASP A 88 -8.68 29.17 17.78
CA ASP A 88 -7.65 29.83 18.58
C ASP A 88 -7.54 31.33 18.27
N GLN A 89 -7.66 31.72 17.00
CA GLN A 89 -7.72 33.13 16.60
C GLN A 89 -8.97 33.83 17.14
N GLN A 90 -10.13 33.16 17.12
CA GLN A 90 -11.37 33.69 17.70
C GLN A 90 -11.25 33.86 19.21
N ILE A 91 -10.72 32.88 19.94
CA ILE A 91 -10.50 32.96 21.39
C ILE A 91 -9.57 34.15 21.70
N LYS A 92 -8.45 34.29 21.01
CA LYS A 92 -7.53 35.44 21.17
C LYS A 92 -8.19 36.78 20.84
N SER A 93 -9.12 36.83 19.89
CA SER A 93 -9.85 38.06 19.56
C SER A 93 -10.92 38.42 20.59
N LEU A 94 -11.45 37.42 21.32
CA LEU A 94 -12.42 37.61 22.39
C LEU A 94 -11.75 37.97 23.72
N GLU A 95 -10.57 37.41 24.02
CA GLU A 95 -9.74 37.81 25.18
C GLU A 95 -9.20 39.24 25.06
N ASN A 96 -8.98 39.74 23.84
CA ASN A 96 -8.48 41.09 23.59
C ASN A 96 -9.57 42.18 23.52
N LYS A 97 -10.82 41.89 23.91
CA LYS A 97 -11.87 42.91 23.98
C LYS A 97 -11.81 43.58 25.36
N PRO A 98 -11.27 44.81 25.48
CA PRO A 98 -11.05 45.42 26.78
C PRO A 98 -12.38 45.71 27.46
N GLU A 99 -12.40 45.42 28.76
CA GLU A 99 -13.28 46.04 29.74
C GLU A 99 -13.13 47.56 29.62
N THR A 100 -13.93 48.19 28.77
CA THR A 100 -13.98 49.64 28.65
C THR A 100 -15.45 50.01 28.61
N LYS A 101 -16.05 50.12 29.80
CA LYS A 101 -17.25 50.91 30.14
C LYS A 101 -17.76 50.51 31.54
N LEU A 102 -16.97 50.74 32.59
CA LEU A 102 -17.51 50.82 33.95
C LEU A 102 -16.93 51.94 34.82
N GLU A 103 -15.86 52.65 34.41
CA GLU A 103 -15.27 53.71 35.26
C GLU A 103 -15.72 55.16 34.99
N SER A 104 -16.66 55.45 34.08
CA SER A 104 -17.04 56.84 33.76
C SER A 104 -18.43 57.29 34.24
N THR A 105 -19.00 56.68 35.28
CA THR A 105 -20.31 57.11 35.82
C THR A 105 -20.32 57.28 37.34
N GLU A 106 -19.28 57.86 37.92
CA GLU A 106 -19.33 58.40 39.29
C GLU A 106 -18.54 59.71 39.39
N ALA A 107 -18.95 60.73 38.62
CA ALA A 107 -18.53 62.12 38.85
C ALA A 107 -19.41 63.10 38.08
N VAL A 108 -20.68 63.26 38.48
CA VAL A 108 -21.45 64.52 38.31
C VAL A 108 -22.44 64.64 39.47
#